data_AF-A0A371HR62-F1
#
_entry.id   AF-A0A371HR62-F1
#
_cell.length_a   1.000
_cell.length_b   1.000
_cell.length_c   1.000
_cell.angle_alpha   90.00
_cell.angle_beta   90.00
_cell.angle_gamma   90.00
#
_symmetry.space_group_name_H-M   'P 1'
#
loop_
_entity.id
_entity.type
_entity.pdbx_description
1 polymer ?
#
loop_
_entity_poly.entity_id
_entity_poly.type
_entity_poly.pdbx_seq_one_letter_code
_entity_poly.pdbx_strand_id
1 'polypeptide(L)' 'MVHVMLPYALHTYHTSIRTSTRATPYSLVYGTKSILPVEVGIPSLRVLAEVELEEVEWIQQRLNQLNLIEEK' A
#
# COMPACT_ATOMS: atom_id res chain seq x y z
N MET A 1 -0.31 -12.22 8.74
CA MET A 1 0.91 -11.39 8.58
C MET A 1 1.55 -11.49 7.20
N VAL A 2 2.01 -12.67 6.73
CA VAL A 2 2.65 -12.79 5.39
C VAL A 2 1.67 -12.53 4.23
N HIS A 3 0.40 -12.95 4.38
CA HIS A 3 -0.64 -12.78 3.36
C HIS A 3 -1.02 -11.30 3.10
N VAL A 4 -0.96 -10.46 4.12
CA VAL A 4 -1.25 -9.02 4.04
C VAL A 4 -0.06 -8.23 3.49
N MET A 5 1.17 -8.64 3.82
CA MET A 5 2.36 -7.89 3.45
C MET A 5 2.74 -8.08 1.97
N LEU A 6 2.34 -9.20 1.36
CA LEU A 6 2.60 -9.51 -0.04
C LEU A 6 2.02 -8.45 -1.01
N PRO A 7 0.73 -8.07 -0.94
CA PRO A 7 0.19 -7.03 -1.82
C PRO A 7 0.89 -5.67 -1.63
N TYR A 8 1.27 -5.31 -0.40
CA TYR A 8 1.98 -4.06 -0.13
C TYR A 8 3.43 -4.07 -0.66
N ALA A 9 4.15 -5.18 -0.47
CA ALA A 9 5.49 -5.37 -1.03
C ALA A 9 5.49 -5.35 -2.57
N LEU A 10 4.46 -5.92 -3.19
CA LEU A 10 4.31 -5.91 -4.64
C LEU A 10 4.00 -4.51 -5.17
N HIS A 11 3.09 -3.79 -4.50
CA HIS A 11 2.75 -2.41 -4.85
C HIS A 11 3.98 -1.49 -4.78
N THR A 12 4.71 -1.54 -3.67
CA THR A 12 5.94 -0.75 -3.48
C THR A 12 7.00 -1.11 -4.52
N TYR A 13 7.13 -2.40 -4.88
CA TYR A 13 8.05 -2.81 -5.95
C TYR A 13 7.67 -2.19 -7.30
N HIS A 14 6.38 -2.20 -7.67
CA HIS A 14 5.87 -1.65 -8.93
C HIS A 14 6.01 -0.13 -9.06
N THR A 15 5.83 0.60 -7.95
CA THR A 15 5.83 2.08 -7.96
C THR A 15 7.19 2.69 -7.59
N SER A 16 8.11 1.91 -7.03
CA SER A 16 9.45 2.40 -6.69
C SER A 16 10.31 2.59 -7.94
N ILE A 17 10.87 3.80 -8.06
CA ILE A 17 11.80 4.18 -9.13
C ILE A 17 13.09 3.37 -8.98
N ARG A 18 13.47 2.65 -10.04
CA ARG A 18 14.74 1.91 -10.08
C ARG A 18 15.87 2.88 -10.42
N THR A 19 16.97 2.81 -9.68
CA THR A 19 18.16 3.64 -9.93
C THR A 19 18.80 3.37 -11.28
N SER A 20 18.69 2.13 -11.79
CA SER A 20 19.27 1.71 -13.08
C SER A 20 18.56 2.30 -14.30
N THR A 21 17.22 2.30 -14.31
CA THR A 21 16.41 2.75 -15.45
C THR A 21 15.82 4.13 -15.22
N ARG A 22 15.91 4.67 -14.00
CA ARG A 22 15.23 5.89 -13.55
C ARG A 22 13.72 5.86 -13.79
N ALA A 23 13.17 4.66 -13.93
CA ALA A 23 11.77 4.39 -14.23
C ALA A 23 11.21 3.39 -13.21
N THR A 24 9.89 3.38 -13.06
CA THR A 24 9.20 2.39 -12.23
C THR A 24 9.07 1.08 -13.03
N PRO A 25 9.14 -0.11 -12.40
CA PRO A 25 8.90 -1.37 -13.11
C PRO A 25 7.55 -1.37 -13.84
N TYR A 26 6.51 -0.77 -13.26
CA TYR A 26 5.21 -0.61 -13.90
C TYR A 26 5.30 0.19 -15.21
N SER A 27 5.97 1.34 -15.19
CA SER A 27 6.11 2.18 -16.40
C SER A 27 6.92 1.54 -17.53
N LEU A 28 7.79 0.59 -17.21
CA LEU A 28 8.53 -0.16 -18.24
C LEU A 28 7.66 -1.21 -18.93
N VAL A 29 6.69 -1.79 -18.21
CA VAL A 29 5.78 -2.80 -18.75
C VAL A 29 4.63 -2.16 -19.52
N TYR A 30 4.05 -1.08 -19.00
CA TYR A 30 2.83 -0.47 -19.55
C TYR A 30 3.06 0.85 -20.28
N GLY A 31 4.27 1.40 -20.26
CA GLY A 31 4.61 2.64 -20.96
C GLY A 31 4.05 3.93 -20.32
N THR A 32 3.36 3.82 -19.18
CA THR A 32 2.75 4.95 -18.46
C THR A 32 3.24 5.00 -17.01
N LYS A 33 3.35 6.20 -16.43
CA LYS A 33 3.64 6.33 -14.99
C LYS A 33 2.50 5.69 -14.21
N SER A 34 2.84 4.99 -13.11
CA SER A 34 1.85 4.47 -12.17
C SER A 34 1.01 5.62 -11.61
N ILE A 35 -0.13 5.90 -12.24
CA ILE A 35 -1.24 6.61 -11.64
C ILE A 35 -1.89 5.55 -10.75
N LEU A 36 -2.07 5.87 -9.46
CA LEU A 36 -2.59 4.98 -8.41
C LEU A 36 -3.43 3.81 -8.97
N PRO A 37 -2.98 2.56 -8.79
CA PRO A 37 -3.63 1.44 -9.43
C PRO A 37 -4.87 1.06 -8.63
N VAL A 38 -6.00 1.68 -8.98
CA VAL A 38 -7.23 0.89 -9.07
C VAL A 38 -7.10 -0.21 -10.16
N GLU A 39 -6.05 -0.12 -10.99
CA GLU A 39 -5.79 -0.90 -12.21
C GLU A 39 -4.74 -2.04 -12.09
N VAL A 40 -4.09 -2.31 -10.95
CA VAL A 40 -3.18 -3.50 -10.80
C VAL A 40 -3.99 -4.79 -10.57
N GLY A 41 -5.17 -4.85 -11.17
CA GLY A 41 -6.20 -5.85 -10.93
C GLY A 41 -6.94 -5.48 -9.66
N ILE A 42 -8.24 -5.19 -9.77
CA ILE A 42 -9.15 -5.03 -8.63
C ILE A 42 -8.76 -6.11 -7.61
N PRO A 43 -8.14 -5.74 -6.46
CA PRO A 43 -8.06 -6.68 -5.36
C PRO A 43 -9.53 -7.00 -5.11
N SER A 44 -9.91 -8.28 -5.15
CA SER A 44 -11.33 -8.65 -4.95
C SER A 44 -11.88 -7.83 -3.78
N LEU A 45 -13.13 -7.37 -3.85
CA LEU A 45 -13.71 -6.45 -2.85
C LEU A 45 -13.42 -6.87 -1.39
N ARG A 46 -13.27 -8.17 -1.16
CA ARG A 46 -12.86 -8.77 0.11
C ARG A 46 -11.44 -8.40 0.55
N VAL A 47 -10.45 -8.51 -0.33
CA VAL A 47 -9.05 -8.14 -0.05
C VAL A 47 -8.90 -6.63 0.13
N LEU A 48 -9.65 -5.83 -0.64
CA LEU A 48 -9.66 -4.38 -0.47
C LEU A 48 -10.24 -4.01 0.90
N ALA A 49 -11.40 -4.59 1.25
CA ALA A 49 -12.04 -4.37 2.54
C ALA A 49 -11.15 -4.85 3.70
N GLU A 50 -10.48 -6.01 3.58
CA GLU A 50 -9.55 -6.49 4.62
C GLU A 50 -8.37 -5.54 4.84
N VAL A 51 -7.78 -4.99 3.77
CA VAL A 51 -6.68 -4.03 3.86
C VAL A 51 -7.15 -2.68 4.41
N GLU A 52 -8.29 -2.17 3.94
CA GLU A 52 -8.89 -0.93 4.46
C GLU A 52 -9.26 -1.06 5.94
N LEU A 53 -9.81 -2.21 6.36
CA LEU A 53 -10.13 -2.48 7.76
C LEU A 53 -8.87 -2.54 8.63
N GLU A 54 -7.81 -3.23 8.18
CA GLU A 54 -6.54 -3.30 8.91
C GLU A 54 -5.85 -1.93 9.00
N GLU A 55 -5.92 -1.12 7.95
CA GLU A 55 -5.41 0.25 7.95
C GLU A 55 -6.18 1.14 8.94
N VAL A 56 -7.52 1.04 8.96
CA VAL A 56 -8.36 1.77 9.92
C VAL A 56 -8.08 1.34 11.35
N GLU A 57 -7.97 0.04 11.62
CA GLU A 57 -7.62 -0.48 12.96
C GLU A 57 -6.23 -0.01 13.40
N TRP A 58 -5.24 -0.02 12.50
CA TRP A 58 -3.89 0.48 12.79
C TRP A 58 -3.88 1.98 13.09
N ILE A 59 -4.60 2.78 12.32
CA ILE A 59 -4.75 4.22 12.54
C ILE A 59 -5.41 4.47 13.89
N GLN A 60 -6.48 3.74 14.24
CA GLN A 60 -7.15 3.85 15.53
C GLN A 60 -6.23 3.46 16.69
N GLN A 61 -5.49 2.37 16.57
CA GLN A 61 -4.53 1.96 17.59
C GLN A 61 -3.44 3.02 17.79
N ARG A 62 -2.93 3.60 16.70
CA ARG A 62 -1.95 4.70 16.77
C ARG A 62 -2.53 5.97 17.39
N LEU A 63 -3.77 6.31 17.07
CA LEU A 63 -4.46 7.45 17.65
C LEU A 63 -4.66 7.27 19.16
N ASN A 64 -5.05 6.08 19.59
CA ASN A 64 -5.20 5.76 21.01
C ASN A 64 -3.86 5.84 21.78
N GLN A 65 -2.75 5.42 21.16
CA GLN A 65 -1.42 5.58 21.73
C GLN A 65 -1.03 7.06 21.87
N LEU A 66 -1.39 7.89 20.88
CA LEU A 66 -1.12 9.33 20.93
C LEU A 66 -1.95 10.02 22.02
N ASN A 67 -3.25 9.69 22.13
CA ASN A 67 -4.12 10.22 23.18
C ASN A 67 -3.61 9.88 24.58
N LEU A 68 -3.09 8.65 24.78
CA LEU A 68 -2.50 8.24 26.06
C LEU A 68 -1.22 9.00 26.42
N ILE A 69 -0.47 9.46 25.41
CA ILE A 69 0.72 10.30 25.60
C ILE A 69 0.32 11.74 25.89
N GLU A 70 -0.79 12.21 25.33
CA GLU A 70 -1.34 13.57 25.54
C GLU A 70 -2.00 13.74 26.92
N GLU A 71 -2.50 12.68 27.54
CA GLU A 71 -3.05 12.68 28.91
C GLU A 71 -2.00 12.69 30.04
N LYS A 72 -0.71 12.98 29.76
CA LYS A 72 0.37 13.04 30.77
C LYS A 72 0.90 14.46 31.01
#